data_AF-A0A9E4G948-F1
#
_entry.id   AF-A0A9E4G948-F1
#
_cell.length_a   1.000
_cell.length_b   1.000
_cell.length_c   1.000
_cell.angle_alpha   90.00
_cell.angle_beta   90.00
_cell.angle_gamma   90.00
#
_symmetry.space_group_name_H-M   'P 1'
#
loop_
_entity.id
_entity.type
_entity.pdbx_description
1 polymer ?
#
loop_
_entity_poly.entity_id
_entity_poly.type
_entity_poly.pdbx_seq_one_letter_code
_entity_poly.pdbx_strand_id
1 'polypeptide(L)'
;MKTTVDLPDATFRQAKSVAAARGMTLKRFLTEALEERLRRCAAEAGSGVEPPWMAGFGALSDIANESRHVLDLIEDEFERLSPEPPP
;
A
#
# COMPACT_ATOMS: atom_id res chain seq x y z
N MET A 1 -0.57 -21.84 -24.61
CA MET A 1 -1.39 -20.69 -25.06
C MET A 1 -0.52 -19.74 -25.88
N LYS A 2 -1.06 -19.13 -26.94
CA LYS A 2 -0.40 -18.10 -27.74
C LYS A 2 -0.83 -16.74 -27.18
N THR A 3 0.13 -15.92 -26.77
CA THR A 3 -0.11 -14.56 -26.27
C THR A 3 0.68 -13.59 -27.13
N THR A 4 0.06 -12.50 -27.55
CA THR A 4 0.69 -11.42 -28.32
C THR A 4 0.80 -10.20 -27.42
N VAL A 5 1.96 -9.55 -27.44
CA VAL A 5 2.27 -8.36 -26.63
C VAL A 5 2.99 -7.37 -27.54
N ASP A 6 2.57 -6.11 -27.50
CA ASP A 6 3.22 -5.06 -28.26
C ASP A 6 4.49 -4.60 -27.53
N LEU A 7 5.61 -4.61 -28.24
CA LEU A 7 6.94 -4.26 -27.74
C LEU A 7 7.59 -3.27 -28.71
N PRO A 8 8.20 -2.18 -28.22
CA PRO A 8 9.03 -1.33 -29.07
C PRO A 8 10.14 -2.13 -29.77
N ASP A 9 10.40 -1.83 -31.04
CA ASP A 9 11.38 -2.59 -31.85
C ASP A 9 12.77 -2.61 -31.21
N ALA A 10 13.22 -1.47 -30.66
CA ALA A 10 14.49 -1.38 -29.96
C ALA A 10 14.58 -2.37 -28.78
N THR A 11 13.53 -2.44 -27.97
CA THR A 11 13.44 -3.37 -26.84
C THR A 11 13.42 -4.83 -27.30
N PHE A 12 12.67 -5.12 -28.37
CA PHE A 12 12.61 -6.47 -28.95
C PHE A 12 13.97 -6.94 -29.46
N ARG A 13 14.71 -6.09 -30.19
CA ARG A 13 16.07 -6.40 -30.68
C ARG A 13 17.04 -6.65 -29.54
N GLN A 14 17.01 -5.80 -28.51
CA GLN A 14 17.86 -5.97 -27.34
C GLN A 14 17.54 -7.29 -26.62
N ALA A 15 16.27 -7.60 -26.38
CA ALA A 15 15.86 -8.85 -25.75
C ALA A 15 16.33 -10.08 -26.56
N LYS A 16 16.22 -10.02 -27.89
CA LYS A 16 16.69 -11.08 -28.79
C LYS A 16 18.21 -11.26 -28.73
N SER A 17 18.97 -10.16 -28.72
CA SER A 17 20.43 -10.19 -28.58
C SER A 17 20.86 -10.79 -27.25
N VAL A 18 20.21 -10.40 -26.15
CA VAL A 18 20.51 -10.93 -24.80
C VAL A 18 20.16 -12.42 -24.71
N ALA A 19 19.01 -12.83 -25.25
CA ALA A 19 18.60 -14.23 -25.27
C ALA A 19 19.62 -15.09 -26.05
N ALA A 20 20.06 -14.62 -27.22
CA ALA A 20 21.08 -15.29 -28.02
C ALA A 20 22.43 -15.40 -27.28
N ALA A 21 22.89 -14.32 -26.65
CA ALA A 21 24.12 -14.30 -25.87
C ALA A 21 24.08 -15.29 -24.68
N ARG A 22 22.89 -15.56 -24.14
CA ARG A 22 22.66 -16.53 -23.07
C ARG A 22 22.34 -17.95 -23.56
N GLY A 23 22.40 -18.20 -24.88
CA GLY A 23 22.10 -19.51 -25.47
C GLY A 23 20.66 -19.96 -25.26
N MET A 24 19.70 -19.03 -25.15
CA MET A 24 18.29 -19.34 -24.90
C MET A 24 17.37 -18.73 -25.97
N THR A 25 16.19 -19.32 -26.10
CA THR A 25 15.16 -18.77 -27.00
C THR A 25 14.56 -17.50 -26.40
N LEU A 26 14.13 -16.58 -27.27
CA LEU A 26 13.45 -15.35 -26.84
C LEU A 26 12.19 -15.65 -25.99
N LYS A 27 11.45 -16.70 -26.34
CA LYS A 27 10.31 -17.16 -25.55
C LYS A 27 10.72 -17.50 -24.12
N ARG A 28 11.76 -18.33 -23.96
CA ARG A 28 12.25 -18.72 -22.62
C ARG A 28 12.73 -17.52 -21.82
N PHE A 29 13.49 -16.63 -22.46
CA PHE A 29 13.96 -15.39 -21.84
C PHE A 29 12.81 -14.53 -21.31
N LEU A 30 11.76 -14.32 -22.12
CA LEU A 30 10.60 -13.53 -21.72
C LEU A 30 9.79 -14.21 -20.62
N THR A 31 9.64 -15.53 -20.68
CA THR A 31 8.95 -16.31 -19.63
C THR A 31 9.67 -16.20 -18.30
N GLU A 32 10.98 -16.47 -18.26
CA GLU A 32 11.78 -16.39 -17.03
C GLU A 32 11.76 -14.97 -16.44
N ALA A 33 11.88 -13.94 -17.29
CA ALA A 33 11.83 -12.55 -16.85
C ALA A 33 10.48 -12.17 -16.25
N LEU A 34 9.37 -12.62 -16.87
CA LEU A 34 8.03 -12.33 -16.39
C LEU A 34 7.74 -13.04 -15.07
N GLU A 35 8.07 -14.34 -14.97
CA GLU A 35 7.92 -15.11 -13.73
C GLU A 35 8.71 -14.50 -12.58
N GLU A 36 9.94 -14.05 -12.84
CA GLU A 36 10.76 -13.38 -11.85
C GLU A 36 10.15 -12.06 -11.38
N ARG A 37 9.62 -11.25 -12.31
CA ARG A 37 8.93 -10.01 -11.94
C ARG A 37 7.67 -10.29 -11.12
N LEU A 38 6.89 -11.30 -11.48
CA LEU A 38 5.70 -11.70 -10.73
C LEU A 38 6.05 -12.19 -9.32
N ARG A 39 7.11 -12.98 -9.16
CA ARG A 39 7.61 -13.40 -7.83
C ARG A 39 8.03 -12.21 -6.97
N ARG A 40 8.75 -11.24 -7.53
CA ARG A 40 9.16 -10.03 -6.80
C ARG A 40 7.97 -9.19 -6.40
N CYS A 41 7.04 -8.95 -7.32
CA CYS A 41 5.82 -8.21 -7.00
C CYS A 41 4.96 -8.94 -5.96
N ALA A 42 4.90 -10.27 -5.98
CA ALA A 42 4.23 -11.04 -4.93
C ALA A 42 4.96 -10.94 -3.58
N ALA A 43 6.30 -10.88 -3.57
CA ALA A 43 7.08 -10.66 -2.36
C ALA A 43 6.90 -9.22 -1.81
N GLU A 44 6.86 -8.22 -2.69
CA GLU A 44 6.60 -6.81 -2.36
C GLU A 44 5.14 -6.62 -1.85
N ALA A 45 4.16 -7.29 -2.46
CA ALA A 45 2.77 -7.24 -2.02
C ALA A 45 2.50 -8.09 -0.77
N GLY A 46 3.21 -9.20 -0.62
CA GLY A 46 3.18 -10.07 0.56
C GLY A 46 3.94 -9.50 1.76
N SER A 47 4.72 -8.43 1.57
CA SER A 47 5.28 -7.64 2.67
C SER A 47 4.25 -6.70 3.28
N GLY A 48 3.02 -7.18 3.52
CA GLY A 48 2.05 -6.59 4.46
C GLY A 48 2.56 -6.53 5.91
N VAL A 49 3.89 -6.56 6.10
CA VAL A 49 4.56 -5.99 7.25
C VAL A 49 4.34 -4.50 7.12
N GLU A 50 3.28 -4.01 7.78
CA GLU A 50 3.19 -2.60 8.12
C GLU A 50 4.57 -2.13 8.59
N PRO A 51 5.12 -1.05 8.01
CA PRO A 51 6.42 -0.56 8.41
C PRO A 51 6.48 -0.42 9.94
N PRO A 52 7.64 -0.63 10.59
CA PRO A 52 7.73 -0.57 12.05
C PRO A 52 7.18 0.73 12.67
N TRP A 53 7.15 1.82 11.90
CA TRP A 53 6.58 3.11 12.30
C TRP A 53 5.04 3.18 12.25
N MET A 54 4.36 2.22 11.62
CA MET A 54 2.90 2.09 11.58
C MET A 54 2.32 1.23 12.71
N ALA A 55 3.16 0.64 13.58
CA ALA A 55 2.73 -0.29 14.64
C ALA A 55 1.69 0.28 15.64
N GLY A 56 1.44 1.59 15.66
CA GLY A 56 0.40 2.23 16.47
C GLY A 56 -0.65 3.01 15.67
N PHE A 57 -0.62 2.95 14.34
CA PHE A 57 -1.57 3.70 13.51
C PHE A 57 -2.99 3.12 13.66
N GLY A 58 -3.93 3.93 14.14
CA GLY A 58 -5.32 3.51 14.39
C GLY A 58 -5.57 2.82 15.74
N ALA A 59 -4.54 2.58 16.55
CA ALA A 59 -4.65 1.91 17.85
C ALA A 59 -5.44 2.71 18.91
N LEU A 60 -5.67 4.01 18.68
CA LEU A 60 -6.43 4.91 19.55
C LEU A 60 -7.79 5.33 18.92
N SER A 61 -8.29 4.53 17.97
CA SER A 61 -9.57 4.83 17.29
C SER A 61 -10.77 4.74 18.24
N ASP A 62 -10.66 3.97 19.30
CA ASP A 62 -11.59 3.87 20.42
C ASP A 62 -11.61 5.13 21.32
N ILE A 63 -10.47 5.80 21.49
CA ILE A 63 -10.35 7.06 22.26
C ILE A 63 -11.21 8.17 21.66
N ALA A 64 -11.47 8.17 20.35
CA ALA A 64 -12.33 9.17 19.73
C ALA A 64 -13.78 9.12 20.27
N ASN A 65 -14.27 7.94 20.65
CA ASN A 65 -15.59 7.80 21.25
C ASN A 65 -15.57 8.21 22.73
N GLU A 66 -14.52 7.82 23.46
CA GLU A 66 -14.35 8.22 24.87
C GLU A 66 -14.21 9.75 25.01
N SER A 67 -13.44 10.39 24.12
CA SER A 67 -13.26 11.85 24.09
C SER A 67 -14.57 12.57 23.84
N ARG A 68 -15.45 12.02 22.99
CA ARG A 68 -16.78 12.58 22.73
C ARG A 68 -17.65 12.51 23.98
N HIS A 69 -17.66 11.37 24.67
CA HIS A 69 -18.43 11.20 25.90
C HIS A 69 -18.01 12.17 27.01
N VAL A 70 -16.70 12.38 27.19
CA VAL A 70 -16.18 13.35 28.16
C VAL A 70 -16.57 14.78 27.80
N LEU A 71 -16.50 15.16 26.52
CA LEU A 71 -16.90 16.49 26.06
C LEU A 71 -18.39 16.75 26.28
N ASP A 72 -19.25 15.77 25.98
CA ASP A 72 -20.69 15.87 26.22
C ASP A 72 -20.97 16.08 27.72
N LEU A 73 -20.26 15.36 28.61
CA LEU A 73 -20.39 15.53 30.06
C LEU A 73 -19.92 16.92 30.53
N ILE A 74 -18.86 17.45 29.93
CA ILE A 74 -18.37 18.81 30.25
C ILE A 74 -19.41 19.85 29.81
N GLU A 75 -19.97 19.72 28.62
CA GLU A 75 -20.99 20.64 28.11
C GLU A 75 -22.24 20.63 29.01
N ASP A 76 -22.73 19.44 29.38
CA ASP A 76 -23.86 19.28 30.31
C ASP A 76 -23.62 19.92 31.70
N GLU A 77 -22.39 19.83 32.24
CA GLU A 77 -22.03 20.44 33.52
C GLU A 77 -21.87 21.96 33.42
N PHE A 78 -21.30 22.47 32.33
CA PHE A 78 -21.09 23.91 32.13
C PHE A 78 -22.37 24.64 31.73
N GLU A 79 -23.32 24.01 31.02
CA GLU A 79 -24.66 24.57 30.80
C GLU A 79 -25.45 24.73 32.12
N ARG A 80 -25.22 23.84 33.09
CA ARG A 80 -25.80 23.93 34.43
C ARG A 80 -25.20 25.06 35.28
N LEU A 81 -23.99 25.51 34.97
CA LEU A 81 -23.31 26.60 35.67
C LEU A 81 -23.46 27.91 34.89
N SER A 82 -24.66 28.49 34.91
CA SER A 82 -24.83 29.92 34.63
C SER A 82 -24.79 30.72 35.92
N PRO A 83 -23.74 31.51 36.19
CA PRO A 83 -23.87 32.67 37.05
C PRO A 83 -24.05 33.90 36.16
N GLU A 84 -25.28 34.40 36.04
CA GLU A 84 -25.46 35.84 35.79
C GLU A 84 -25.01 36.53 37.09
N PRO A 85 -23.89 37.29 37.12
CA PRO A 85 -23.57 38.07 38.29
C PRO A 85 -24.62 39.19 38.41
N PRO A 86 -25.21 39.41 39.60
CA PRO A 86 -26.21 40.46 39.77
C PRO A 86 -25.58 41.86 39.53
N PRO A 87 -26.40 42.84 39.07
CA PRO A 87 -25.93 44.17 38.65
C PRO A 87 -25.32 45.02 39.76
#